data_AF-A0A8J8MKY2-F1
#
_entry.id   AF-A0A8J8MKY2-F1
#
_cell.length_a   1.000
_cell.length_b   1.000
_cell.length_c   1.000
_cell.angle_alpha   90.00
_cell.angle_beta   90.00
_cell.angle_gamma   90.00
#
_symmetry.space_group_name_H-M   'P 1'
#
loop_
_entity.id
_entity.type
_entity.pdbx_description
1 polymer ?
#
loop_
_entity_poly.entity_id
_entity_poly.type
_entity_poly.pdbx_seq_one_letter_code
_entity_poly.pdbx_strand_id
1 'polypeptide(L)'
;MINLMTLELKKYKIRKNVFIAWICNMVTIGFVALVYYTANNPKEQAFGSYEELIAVAGTFINVIFIVFAGVLLSKFIIDEYRDKTIYLMFTYPVNRKKLILSKLLIIGIFTFCLTFLSYFFVVFAVYLIFLLTNTTLGEFNTHVLYVLATQAFIGGIVNTMVGLIPLYIAMKKKSVTMTIICSVLIGGILNSNSGGFTLYSIIIIPMCLSLVGALVIYYAIKDIDMKDLNV
;
A
#
# COMPACT_ATOMS: atom_id res chain seq x y z
N MET A 1 21.75 -9.28 8.66
CA MET A 1 20.64 -8.86 7.75
C MET A 1 20.61 -7.35 7.56
N ILE A 2 20.75 -6.56 8.63
CA ILE A 2 20.73 -5.08 8.54
C ILE A 2 21.75 -4.53 7.53
N ASN A 3 22.98 -5.06 7.47
CA ASN A 3 23.98 -4.63 6.47
C ASN A 3 23.58 -4.94 5.02
N LEU A 4 22.81 -6.00 4.77
CA LEU A 4 22.28 -6.29 3.44
C LEU A 4 21.16 -5.30 3.09
N MET A 5 20.30 -4.98 4.06
CA MET A 5 19.25 -3.99 3.85
C MET A 5 19.81 -2.59 3.57
N THR A 6 20.86 -2.17 4.27
CA THR A 6 21.48 -0.85 4.04
C THR A 6 22.14 -0.76 2.67
N LEU A 7 22.72 -1.86 2.17
CA LEU A 7 23.28 -1.92 0.81
C LEU A 7 22.18 -1.87 -0.27
N GLU A 8 21.08 -2.57 -0.08
CA GLU A 8 19.92 -2.51 -0.99
C GLU A 8 19.22 -1.15 -0.94
N LEU A 9 19.12 -0.52 0.23
CA LEU A 9 18.60 0.84 0.39
C LEU A 9 19.43 1.89 -0.34
N LYS A 10 20.76 1.72 -0.46
CA LYS A 10 21.60 2.62 -1.28
C LYS A 10 21.31 2.52 -2.77
N LYS A 11 20.91 1.35 -3.27
CA LYS A 11 20.44 1.17 -4.65
C LYS A 11 19.03 1.74 -4.85
N TYR A 12 18.27 1.80 -3.77
CA TYR A 12 16.92 2.35 -3.79
C TYR A 12 16.97 3.85 -4.07
N LYS A 13 16.37 4.29 -5.19
CA LYS A 13 16.18 5.72 -5.48
C LYS A 13 15.09 6.30 -4.56
N ILE A 14 15.33 6.30 -3.24
CA ILE A 14 14.38 6.69 -2.18
C ILE A 14 13.72 8.01 -2.53
N ARG A 15 14.51 9.01 -2.92
CA ARG A 15 14.03 10.36 -3.27
C ARG A 15 12.97 10.34 -4.38
N LYS A 16 13.15 9.54 -5.43
CA LYS A 16 12.17 9.44 -6.53
C LYS A 16 10.89 8.75 -6.06
N ASN A 17 11.01 7.69 -5.27
CA ASN A 17 9.84 6.93 -4.81
C ASN A 17 9.04 7.74 -3.76
N VAL A 18 9.70 8.49 -2.89
CA VAL A 18 9.05 9.43 -1.95
C VAL A 18 8.34 10.55 -2.71
N PHE A 19 8.96 11.09 -3.78
CA PHE A 19 8.31 12.10 -4.61
C PHE A 19 7.04 11.58 -5.29
N ILE A 20 7.06 10.35 -5.80
CA ILE A 20 5.87 9.69 -6.37
C ILE A 20 4.80 9.50 -5.28
N ALA A 21 5.18 9.04 -4.08
CA ALA A 21 4.24 8.90 -2.96
C ALA A 21 3.62 10.25 -2.54
N TRP A 22 4.37 11.34 -2.64
CA TRP A 22 3.85 12.69 -2.38
C TRP A 22 2.82 13.14 -3.43
N ILE A 23 3.06 12.84 -4.71
CA ILE A 23 2.08 13.08 -5.79
C ILE A 23 0.81 12.25 -5.53
N CYS A 24 0.95 10.97 -5.15
CA CYS A 24 -0.18 10.12 -4.78
C CYS A 24 -1.03 10.73 -3.67
N ASN A 25 -0.39 11.31 -2.64
CA ASN A 25 -1.09 12.02 -1.56
C ASN A 25 -1.86 13.25 -2.06
N MET A 26 -1.27 14.04 -2.97
CA MET A 26 -1.97 15.18 -3.57
C MET A 26 -3.21 14.74 -4.37
N VAL A 27 -3.09 13.63 -5.10
CA VAL A 27 -4.21 13.04 -5.84
C VAL A 27 -5.31 12.56 -4.89
N THR A 28 -4.97 11.91 -3.76
CA THR A 28 -5.98 11.51 -2.76
C THR A 28 -6.74 12.70 -2.19
N ILE A 29 -6.05 13.80 -1.88
CA ILE A 29 -6.70 15.03 -1.38
C ILE A 29 -7.66 15.57 -2.43
N GLY A 30 -7.25 15.59 -3.71
CA GLY A 30 -8.12 15.99 -4.81
C GLY A 30 -9.38 15.12 -4.94
N PHE A 31 -9.28 13.80 -4.79
CA PHE A 31 -10.44 12.90 -4.81
C PHE A 31 -11.39 13.15 -3.62
N VAL A 32 -10.85 13.32 -2.41
CA VAL A 32 -11.67 13.63 -1.22
C VAL A 32 -12.38 14.97 -1.39
N ALA A 33 -11.70 15.99 -1.93
CA ALA A 33 -12.29 17.28 -2.23
C ALA A 33 -13.38 17.20 -3.32
N LEU A 34 -13.21 16.35 -4.33
CA LEU A 34 -14.21 16.09 -5.36
C LEU A 34 -15.46 15.47 -4.73
N VAL A 35 -15.31 14.45 -3.88
CA VAL A 35 -16.43 13.82 -3.15
C VAL A 35 -17.19 14.86 -2.34
N TYR A 36 -16.47 15.72 -1.62
CA TYR A 36 -17.07 16.82 -0.87
C TYR A 36 -17.88 17.76 -1.76
N TYR A 37 -17.33 18.18 -2.91
CA TYR A 37 -18.00 19.07 -3.85
C TYR A 37 -19.26 18.46 -4.47
N THR A 38 -19.20 17.18 -4.87
CA THR A 38 -20.34 16.48 -5.51
C THR A 38 -21.52 16.29 -4.57
N ALA A 39 -21.24 16.12 -3.28
CA ALA A 39 -22.28 15.93 -2.29
C ALA A 39 -22.84 17.26 -1.77
N ASN A 40 -22.26 18.42 -2.06
CA ASN A 40 -22.80 19.72 -1.61
C ASN A 40 -24.13 20.15 -2.27
N ASN A 41 -24.87 19.22 -2.89
CA ASN A 41 -26.27 19.40 -3.25
C ASN A 41 -27.13 19.38 -1.97
N PRO A 42 -28.16 20.24 -1.86
CA PRO A 42 -28.83 20.57 -0.58
C PRO A 42 -29.59 19.43 0.13
N LYS A 43 -29.48 18.17 -0.34
CA LYS A 43 -30.20 17.02 0.22
C LYS A 43 -29.28 15.96 0.87
N GLU A 44 -27.96 16.00 0.68
CA GLU A 44 -27.03 14.99 1.20
C GLU A 44 -25.76 15.66 1.71
N GLN A 45 -25.51 15.76 3.02
CA GLN A 45 -24.17 16.16 3.48
C GLN A 45 -23.16 15.07 3.10
N ALA A 46 -22.03 15.46 2.49
CA ALA A 46 -20.98 14.54 2.03
C ALA A 46 -20.39 13.68 3.16
N PHE A 47 -20.28 14.28 4.33
CA PHE A 47 -19.75 13.69 5.55
C PHE A 47 -20.60 14.20 6.71
N GLY A 48 -21.15 13.30 7.52
CA GLY A 48 -21.83 13.63 8.76
C GLY A 48 -20.87 13.74 9.96
N SER A 49 -19.65 13.21 9.84
CA SER A 49 -18.64 13.21 10.90
C SER A 49 -17.20 13.11 10.36
N TYR A 50 -16.21 13.45 11.19
CA TYR A 50 -14.80 13.19 10.88
C TYR A 50 -14.49 11.70 10.72
N GLU A 51 -15.26 10.79 11.34
CA GLU A 51 -15.02 9.35 11.22
C GLU A 51 -15.34 8.84 9.81
N GLU A 52 -16.44 9.34 9.21
CA GLU A 52 -16.79 9.06 7.82
C GLU A 52 -15.73 9.60 6.85
N LEU A 53 -15.21 10.79 7.13
CA LEU A 53 -14.13 11.36 6.34
C LEU A 53 -12.87 10.50 6.39
N ILE A 54 -12.45 10.06 7.58
CA ILE A 54 -11.27 9.20 7.73
C ILE A 54 -11.52 7.85 7.01
N ALA A 55 -12.72 7.29 7.11
CA ALA A 55 -13.08 6.06 6.40
C ALA A 55 -13.00 6.23 4.88
N VAL A 56 -13.59 7.29 4.33
CA VAL A 56 -13.57 7.57 2.89
C VAL A 56 -12.15 7.87 2.40
N ALA A 57 -11.41 8.74 3.09
CA ALA A 57 -10.00 9.00 2.77
C ALA A 57 -9.17 7.71 2.84
N GLY A 58 -9.43 6.86 3.85
CA GLY A 58 -8.80 5.57 4.03
C GLY A 58 -8.98 4.64 2.82
N THR A 59 -10.17 4.59 2.21
CA THR A 59 -10.40 3.76 1.02
C THR A 59 -9.47 4.14 -0.14
N PHE A 60 -9.34 5.44 -0.44
CA PHE A 60 -8.43 5.92 -1.49
C PHE A 60 -6.96 5.67 -1.15
N ILE A 61 -6.56 5.95 0.09
CA ILE A 61 -5.20 5.70 0.57
C ILE A 61 -4.87 4.20 0.41
N ASN A 62 -5.75 3.31 0.86
CA ASN A 62 -5.54 1.86 0.78
C ASN A 62 -5.34 1.39 -0.66
N VAL A 63 -6.22 1.79 -1.59
CA VAL A 63 -6.09 1.42 -3.01
C VAL A 63 -4.74 1.87 -3.58
N ILE A 64 -4.40 3.14 -3.37
CA ILE A 64 -3.19 3.72 -3.96
C ILE A 64 -1.93 3.09 -3.37
N PHE A 65 -1.87 2.84 -2.06
CA PHE A 65 -0.69 2.24 -1.44
C PHE A 65 -0.54 0.75 -1.74
N ILE A 66 -1.64 0.01 -1.93
CA ILE A 66 -1.59 -1.38 -2.44
C ILE A 66 -1.01 -1.40 -3.87
N VAL A 67 -1.46 -0.49 -4.74
CA VAL A 67 -0.92 -0.37 -6.11
C VAL A 67 0.54 0.07 -6.09
N PHE A 68 0.89 1.01 -5.22
CA PHE A 68 2.26 1.47 -5.04
C PHE A 68 3.19 0.36 -4.57
N ALA A 69 2.75 -0.50 -3.64
CA ALA A 69 3.49 -1.71 -3.24
C ALA A 69 3.74 -2.63 -4.45
N GLY A 70 2.74 -2.83 -5.30
CA GLY A 70 2.86 -3.55 -6.57
C GLY A 70 3.91 -2.98 -7.53
N VAL A 71 3.95 -1.65 -7.68
CA VAL A 71 4.94 -0.96 -8.51
C VAL A 71 6.35 -1.10 -7.94
N LEU A 72 6.51 -1.06 -6.62
CA LEU A 72 7.79 -1.31 -5.96
C LEU A 72 8.24 -2.75 -6.19
N LEU A 73 7.36 -3.73 -5.98
CA LEU A 73 7.64 -5.13 -6.28
C LEU A 73 8.09 -5.33 -7.72
N SER A 74 7.39 -4.72 -8.67
CA SER A 74 7.72 -4.88 -10.07
C SER A 74 9.11 -4.32 -10.41
N LYS A 75 9.45 -3.17 -9.85
CA LYS A 75 10.72 -2.50 -10.13
C LYS A 75 11.92 -3.15 -9.46
N PHE A 76 11.75 -3.67 -8.25
CA PHE A 76 12.88 -4.15 -7.44
C PHE A 76 13.08 -5.67 -7.50
N ILE A 77 12.03 -6.42 -7.80
CA ILE A 77 12.09 -7.86 -7.89
C ILE A 77 11.94 -8.26 -9.35
N ILE A 78 10.82 -7.90 -9.99
CA ILE A 78 10.47 -8.47 -11.29
C ILE A 78 11.37 -8.01 -12.42
N ASP A 79 11.78 -6.74 -12.44
CA ASP A 79 12.74 -6.24 -13.42
C ASP A 79 14.03 -7.08 -13.40
N GLU A 80 14.51 -7.50 -12.22
CA GLU A 80 15.69 -8.37 -12.11
C GLU A 80 15.43 -9.81 -12.58
N TYR A 81 14.21 -10.34 -12.36
CA TYR A 81 13.79 -11.65 -12.89
C TYR A 81 13.61 -11.63 -14.42
N ARG A 82 13.16 -10.50 -14.99
CA ARG A 82 12.95 -10.32 -16.43
C ARG A 82 14.28 -10.12 -17.15
N ASP A 83 15.13 -9.26 -16.62
CA ASP A 83 16.36 -8.82 -17.28
C ASP A 83 17.53 -9.82 -17.08
N LYS A 84 17.25 -11.01 -16.50
CA LYS A 84 18.21 -12.09 -16.21
C LYS A 84 19.38 -11.69 -15.30
N THR A 85 19.40 -10.45 -14.80
CA THR A 85 20.36 -9.99 -13.78
C THR A 85 20.20 -10.74 -12.47
N ILE A 86 19.11 -11.48 -12.29
CA ILE A 86 19.01 -12.45 -11.20
C ILE A 86 20.12 -13.51 -11.20
N TYR A 87 20.73 -13.83 -12.36
CA TYR A 87 21.88 -14.74 -12.43
C TYR A 87 23.10 -14.20 -11.67
N LEU A 88 23.24 -12.88 -11.52
CA LEU A 88 24.27 -12.30 -10.64
C LEU A 88 24.01 -12.63 -9.17
N MET A 89 22.77 -12.92 -8.76
CA MET A 89 22.51 -13.45 -7.42
C MET A 89 23.04 -14.87 -7.23
N PHE A 90 23.25 -15.63 -8.32
CA PHE A 90 23.80 -17.00 -8.25
C PHE A 90 25.30 -16.99 -7.96
N THR A 91 26.01 -15.91 -8.27
CA THR A 91 27.46 -15.79 -8.01
C THR A 91 27.78 -15.17 -6.64
N TYR A 92 26.78 -14.66 -5.91
CA TYR A 92 27.00 -14.11 -4.57
C TYR A 92 27.22 -15.24 -3.54
N PRO A 93 28.22 -15.12 -2.63
CA PRO A 93 28.49 -16.09 -1.56
C PRO A 93 27.47 -15.97 -0.40
N VAL A 94 26.22 -15.57 -0.67
CA VAL A 94 25.18 -15.31 0.32
C VAL A 94 23.89 -16.05 -0.08
N ASN A 95 23.23 -16.69 0.89
CA ASN A 95 21.97 -17.41 0.65
C ASN A 95 20.90 -16.51 0.01
N ARG A 96 20.38 -16.93 -1.16
CA ARG A 96 19.35 -16.25 -1.97
C ARG A 96 18.10 -15.88 -1.18
N LYS A 97 17.64 -16.78 -0.31
CA LYS A 97 16.49 -16.53 0.59
C LYS A 97 16.67 -15.26 1.41
N LYS A 98 17.88 -15.05 1.96
CA LYS A 98 18.18 -13.89 2.79
C LYS A 98 18.22 -12.61 1.97
N LEU A 99 18.66 -12.67 0.70
CA LEU A 99 18.64 -11.53 -0.21
C LEU A 99 17.20 -11.12 -0.56
N ILE A 100 16.38 -12.07 -1.00
CA ILE A 100 14.99 -11.78 -1.43
C ILE A 100 14.15 -11.35 -0.23
N LEU A 101 14.30 -12.01 0.92
CA LEU A 101 13.65 -11.59 2.16
C LEU A 101 14.08 -10.17 2.59
N SER A 102 15.35 -9.79 2.41
CA SER A 102 15.80 -8.42 2.71
C SER A 102 15.12 -7.39 1.79
N LYS A 103 14.95 -7.70 0.50
CA LYS A 103 14.22 -6.82 -0.45
C LYS A 103 12.76 -6.68 -0.08
N LEU A 104 12.11 -7.79 0.26
CA LEU A 104 10.70 -7.79 0.67
C LEU A 104 10.47 -7.00 1.95
N LEU A 105 11.35 -7.15 2.93
CA LEU A 105 11.28 -6.37 4.15
C LEU A 105 11.50 -4.87 3.90
N ILE A 106 12.40 -4.48 3.00
CA ILE A 106 12.55 -3.05 2.62
C ILE A 106 11.25 -2.52 2.00
N ILE A 107 10.67 -3.24 1.04
CA ILE A 107 9.41 -2.85 0.41
C ILE A 107 8.28 -2.79 1.45
N GLY A 108 8.23 -3.76 2.37
CA GLY A 108 7.25 -3.81 3.43
C GLY A 108 7.35 -2.64 4.40
N ILE A 109 8.54 -2.37 4.94
CA ILE A 109 8.77 -1.23 5.85
C ILE A 109 8.48 0.09 5.14
N PHE A 110 8.91 0.24 3.88
CA PHE A 110 8.69 1.46 3.12
C PHE A 110 7.20 1.70 2.83
N THR A 111 6.45 0.66 2.43
CA THR A 111 5.00 0.76 2.21
C THR A 111 4.24 1.01 3.51
N PHE A 112 4.64 0.38 4.61
CA PHE A 112 4.05 0.62 5.94
C PHE A 112 4.22 2.07 6.37
N CYS A 113 5.46 2.59 6.37
CA CYS A 113 5.75 3.96 6.77
C CYS A 113 5.04 4.99 5.89
N LEU A 114 5.00 4.77 4.57
CA LEU A 114 4.33 5.69 3.65
C LEU A 114 2.82 5.68 3.85
N THR A 115 2.20 4.51 4.02
CA THR A 115 0.76 4.40 4.29
C THR A 115 0.41 5.12 5.58
N PHE A 116 1.15 4.84 6.65
CA PHE A 116 0.95 5.46 7.96
C PHE A 116 1.05 6.99 7.87
N LEU A 117 2.12 7.51 7.27
CA LEU A 117 2.32 8.96 7.12
C LEU A 117 1.23 9.61 6.25
N SER A 118 0.72 8.89 5.25
CA SER A 118 -0.30 9.40 4.33
C SER A 118 -1.66 9.58 5.00
N TYR A 119 -2.05 8.69 5.92
CA TYR A 119 -3.26 8.88 6.72
C TYR A 119 -3.23 10.21 7.49
N PHE A 120 -2.13 10.49 8.20
CA PHE A 120 -1.98 11.75 8.91
C PHE A 120 -1.93 12.95 7.96
N PHE A 121 -1.17 12.84 6.87
CA PHE A 121 -1.00 13.94 5.93
C PHE A 121 -2.31 14.33 5.22
N VAL A 122 -3.07 13.35 4.72
CA VAL A 122 -4.33 13.60 4.00
C VAL A 122 -5.38 14.17 4.95
N VAL A 123 -5.57 13.57 6.13
CA VAL A 123 -6.58 14.04 7.08
C VAL A 123 -6.24 15.42 7.61
N PHE A 124 -4.96 15.69 7.90
CA PHE A 124 -4.52 17.02 8.31
C PHE A 124 -4.72 18.07 7.20
N ALA A 125 -4.40 17.73 5.95
CA ALA A 125 -4.60 18.63 4.82
C ALA A 125 -6.08 18.95 4.60
N VAL A 126 -6.96 17.96 4.69
CA VAL A 126 -8.42 18.16 4.55
C VAL A 126 -8.97 18.99 5.71
N TYR A 127 -8.50 18.76 6.94
CA TYR A 127 -8.85 19.61 8.08
C TYR A 127 -8.49 21.09 7.86
N LEU A 128 -7.31 21.37 7.30
CA LEU A 128 -6.88 22.74 6.96
C LEU A 128 -7.80 23.38 5.91
N ILE A 129 -8.20 22.62 4.89
CA ILE A 129 -9.15 23.06 3.84
C ILE A 129 -10.51 23.41 4.45
N PHE A 130 -11.01 22.62 5.41
CA PHE A 130 -12.28 22.89 6.08
C PHE A 130 -12.22 24.12 6.99
N LEU A 131 -11.10 24.34 7.67
CA LEU A 131 -10.87 25.57 8.42
C LEU A 131 -10.91 26.81 7.49
N LEU A 132 -10.30 26.72 6.31
CA LEU A 132 -10.30 27.81 5.31
C LEU A 132 -11.69 28.10 4.72
N THR A 133 -12.54 27.08 4.62
CA THR A 133 -13.88 27.18 4.00
C THR A 133 -14.99 27.44 5.03
N ASN A 134 -14.66 27.60 6.32
CA ASN A 134 -15.61 27.72 7.44
C ASN A 134 -16.63 26.57 7.49
N THR A 135 -16.25 25.38 7.04
CA THR A 135 -17.11 24.20 7.06
C THR A 135 -16.78 23.38 8.30
N THR A 136 -17.73 23.26 9.22
CA THR A 136 -17.52 22.53 10.48
C THR A 136 -18.25 21.20 10.43
N LEU A 137 -17.50 20.10 10.40
CA LEU A 137 -18.00 18.73 10.52
C LEU A 137 -18.11 18.28 12.00
N GLY A 138 -18.13 19.23 12.92
CA GLY A 138 -18.04 19.02 14.38
C GLY A 138 -16.67 19.42 14.96
N GLU A 139 -16.47 19.12 16.24
CA GLU A 139 -15.22 19.39 16.96
C GLU A 139 -14.18 18.30 16.68
N PHE A 140 -12.93 18.71 16.42
CA PHE A 140 -11.82 17.78 16.33
C PHE A 140 -11.40 17.33 17.73
N ASN A 141 -12.05 16.27 18.22
CA ASN A 141 -11.82 15.73 19.56
C ASN A 141 -10.68 14.69 19.56
N THR A 142 -10.11 14.43 20.74
CA THR A 142 -9.19 13.34 21.04
C THR A 142 -9.67 11.98 20.52
N HIS A 143 -10.98 11.71 20.53
CA HIS A 143 -11.57 10.48 19.95
C HIS A 143 -11.23 10.32 18.46
N VAL A 144 -11.35 11.39 17.66
CA VAL A 144 -11.06 11.38 16.22
C VAL A 144 -9.59 11.07 15.97
N LEU A 145 -8.69 11.60 16.82
CA LEU A 145 -7.26 11.30 16.75
C LEU A 145 -6.98 9.82 17.02
N TYR A 146 -7.66 9.21 18.01
CA TYR A 146 -7.54 7.78 18.28
C TYR A 146 -8.04 6.92 17.11
N VAL A 147 -9.18 7.27 16.50
CA VAL A 147 -9.70 6.59 15.31
C VAL A 147 -8.70 6.71 14.14
N LEU A 148 -8.14 7.90 13.91
CA LEU A 148 -7.13 8.12 12.88
C LEU A 148 -5.89 7.25 13.11
N ALA A 149 -5.35 7.25 14.33
CA ALA A 149 -4.14 6.50 14.65
C ALA A 149 -4.33 4.99 14.51
N THR A 150 -5.47 4.47 14.96
CA THR A 150 -5.80 3.04 14.85
C THR A 150 -6.00 2.61 13.39
N GLN A 151 -6.73 3.39 12.58
CA GLN A 151 -6.89 3.10 11.16
C GLN A 151 -5.58 3.21 10.38
N ALA A 152 -4.73 4.19 10.69
CA ALA A 152 -3.42 4.33 10.07
C ALA A 152 -2.51 3.13 10.38
N PHE A 153 -2.54 2.63 11.62
CA PHE A 153 -1.73 1.49 12.03
C PHE A 153 -2.21 0.18 11.43
N ILE A 154 -3.51 -0.11 11.54
CA ILE A 154 -4.12 -1.33 10.97
C ILE A 154 -3.98 -1.30 9.44
N GLY A 155 -4.29 -0.17 8.81
CA GLY A 155 -4.16 0.00 7.36
C GLY A 155 -2.73 -0.11 6.88
N GLY A 156 -1.76 0.40 7.62
CA GLY A 156 -0.34 0.16 7.34
C GLY A 156 -0.02 -1.32 7.25
N ILE A 157 -0.39 -2.10 8.28
CA ILE A 157 -0.08 -3.55 8.33
C ILE A 157 -0.78 -4.30 7.19
N VAL A 158 -2.09 -4.04 7.02
CA VAL A 158 -2.91 -4.71 6.02
C VAL A 158 -2.42 -4.38 4.61
N ASN A 159 -2.21 -3.12 4.27
CA ASN A 159 -1.78 -2.71 2.94
C ASN A 159 -0.39 -3.25 2.59
N THR A 160 0.52 -3.33 3.57
CA THR A 160 1.81 -3.97 3.37
C THR A 160 1.66 -5.45 3.03
N MET A 161 0.87 -6.22 3.79
CA MET A 161 0.74 -7.67 3.54
C MET A 161 -0.05 -7.96 2.27
N VAL A 162 -1.15 -7.26 2.04
CA VAL A 162 -1.98 -7.37 0.84
C VAL A 162 -1.23 -6.90 -0.41
N GLY A 163 -0.47 -5.81 -0.29
CA GLY A 163 0.37 -5.28 -1.37
C GLY A 163 1.49 -6.23 -1.81
N LEU A 164 1.80 -7.26 -1.00
CA LEU A 164 2.76 -8.31 -1.34
C LEU A 164 2.14 -9.52 -2.05
N ILE A 165 0.80 -9.67 -2.07
CA ILE A 165 0.10 -10.76 -2.79
C ILE A 165 0.45 -10.84 -4.29
N PRO A 166 0.55 -9.73 -5.05
CA PRO A 166 0.90 -9.76 -6.47
C PRO A 166 2.23 -10.46 -6.78
N LEU A 167 3.12 -10.59 -5.79
CA LEU A 167 4.44 -11.19 -5.92
C LEU A 167 4.42 -12.63 -6.48
N TYR A 168 3.46 -13.46 -6.07
CA TYR A 168 3.41 -14.85 -6.54
C TYR A 168 3.15 -14.91 -8.05
N ILE A 169 2.14 -14.18 -8.50
CA ILE A 169 1.74 -14.11 -9.91
C ILE A 169 2.84 -13.45 -10.75
N ALA A 170 3.43 -12.39 -10.21
CA ALA A 170 4.58 -11.67 -10.74
C ALA A 170 5.76 -12.59 -11.07
N MET A 171 6.17 -13.43 -10.12
CA MET A 171 7.32 -14.33 -10.30
C MET A 171 7.04 -15.47 -11.28
N LYS A 172 5.78 -15.92 -11.39
CA LYS A 172 5.38 -16.95 -12.35
C LYS A 172 5.34 -16.40 -13.78
N LYS A 173 4.80 -15.20 -13.98
CA LYS A 173 4.65 -14.58 -15.31
C LYS A 173 5.83 -13.71 -15.75
N LYS A 174 6.77 -13.38 -14.85
CA LYS A 174 7.92 -12.49 -15.10
C LYS A 174 7.53 -11.15 -15.78
N SER A 175 6.39 -10.60 -15.39
CA SER A 175 5.79 -9.42 -16.05
C SER A 175 5.50 -8.30 -15.06
N VAL A 176 6.09 -7.13 -15.33
CA VAL A 176 5.86 -5.88 -14.59
C VAL A 176 4.38 -5.48 -14.69
N THR A 177 3.84 -5.46 -15.91
CA THR A 177 2.46 -5.02 -16.17
C THR A 177 1.43 -5.90 -15.46
N MET A 178 1.62 -7.23 -15.48
CA MET A 178 0.71 -8.15 -14.78
C MET A 178 0.65 -7.86 -13.28
N THR A 179 1.77 -7.47 -12.69
CA THR A 179 1.88 -7.20 -11.24
C THR A 179 1.09 -5.98 -10.84
N ILE A 180 1.21 -4.92 -11.64
CA ILE A 180 0.45 -3.69 -11.43
C ILE A 180 -1.05 -3.98 -11.57
N ILE A 181 -1.46 -4.70 -12.63
CA ILE A 181 -2.87 -5.07 -12.84
C ILE A 181 -3.42 -5.89 -11.66
N CYS A 182 -2.69 -6.90 -11.18
CA CYS A 182 -3.11 -7.67 -10.01
C CYS A 182 -3.24 -6.80 -8.74
N SER A 183 -2.34 -5.84 -8.55
CA SER A 183 -2.37 -4.92 -7.41
C SER A 183 -3.60 -4.02 -7.46
N VAL A 184 -3.92 -3.50 -8.65
CA VAL A 184 -5.12 -2.69 -8.89
C VAL A 184 -6.40 -3.50 -8.64
N LEU A 185 -6.47 -4.73 -9.16
CA LEU A 185 -7.63 -5.60 -8.94
C LEU A 185 -7.86 -5.91 -7.45
N ILE A 186 -6.81 -6.26 -6.72
CA ILE A 186 -6.90 -6.55 -5.28
C ILE A 186 -7.31 -5.31 -4.50
N GLY A 187 -6.68 -4.16 -4.77
CA GLY A 187 -7.02 -2.90 -4.12
C GLY A 187 -8.46 -2.48 -4.40
N GLY A 188 -8.91 -2.63 -5.65
CA GLY A 188 -10.27 -2.30 -6.08
C GLY A 188 -11.34 -3.19 -5.46
N ILE A 189 -11.11 -4.51 -5.38
CA ILE A 189 -12.05 -5.45 -4.74
C ILE A 189 -12.16 -5.15 -3.24
N LEU A 190 -11.06 -4.92 -2.54
CA LEU A 190 -11.09 -4.65 -1.11
C LEU A 190 -11.82 -3.35 -0.75
N ASN A 191 -11.65 -2.31 -1.57
CA ASN A 191 -12.19 -0.99 -1.28
C ASN A 191 -13.44 -0.67 -2.11
N SER A 192 -14.04 -1.65 -2.78
CA SER A 192 -15.31 -1.44 -3.48
C SER A 192 -16.40 -1.09 -2.47
N ASN A 193 -17.10 0.01 -2.71
CA ASN A 193 -18.20 0.47 -1.87
C ASN A 193 -19.53 0.04 -2.48
N SER A 194 -20.37 -0.65 -1.71
CA SER A 194 -21.75 -0.96 -2.07
C SER A 194 -22.66 -0.50 -0.93
N GLY A 195 -23.42 0.58 -1.17
CA GLY A 195 -24.40 1.09 -0.22
C GLY A 195 -23.83 1.60 1.12
N GLY A 196 -22.60 2.14 1.12
CA GLY A 196 -21.94 2.67 2.33
C GLY A 196 -21.03 1.67 3.05
N PHE A 197 -21.06 0.40 2.65
CA PHE A 197 -20.17 -0.63 3.18
C PHE A 197 -19.06 -0.96 2.20
N THR A 198 -17.83 -1.00 2.72
CA THR A 198 -16.66 -1.50 1.99
C THR A 198 -16.25 -2.86 2.54
N LEU A 199 -15.77 -3.75 1.68
CA LEU A 199 -15.20 -5.04 2.11
C LEU A 199 -14.04 -4.85 3.09
N TYR A 200 -13.33 -3.73 2.97
CA TYR A 200 -12.29 -3.29 3.90
C TYR A 200 -12.80 -2.99 5.32
N SER A 201 -14.03 -2.49 5.45
CA SER A 201 -14.65 -2.17 6.75
C SER A 201 -14.90 -3.43 7.60
N ILE A 202 -15.13 -4.59 6.96
CA ILE A 202 -15.30 -5.87 7.64
C ILE A 202 -13.92 -6.39 8.03
N ILE A 203 -13.50 -6.14 9.27
CA ILE A 203 -12.11 -6.39 9.74
C ILE A 203 -11.58 -7.81 9.45
N ILE A 204 -12.47 -8.81 9.43
CA ILE A 204 -12.14 -10.22 9.13
C ILE A 204 -11.57 -10.36 7.72
N ILE A 205 -12.11 -9.64 6.73
CA ILE A 205 -11.75 -9.81 5.32
C ILE A 205 -10.32 -9.34 5.04
N PRO A 206 -9.90 -8.10 5.38
CA PRO A 206 -8.51 -7.69 5.18
C PRO A 206 -7.52 -8.47 6.03
N MET A 207 -7.93 -8.96 7.21
CA MET A 207 -7.09 -9.78 8.07
C MET A 207 -6.83 -11.16 7.45
N CYS A 208 -7.86 -11.82 6.91
CA CYS A 208 -7.70 -13.05 6.13
C CYS A 208 -6.83 -12.83 4.90
N LEU A 209 -7.03 -11.73 4.15
CA LEU A 209 -6.22 -11.43 2.97
C LEU A 209 -4.75 -11.13 3.33
N SER A 210 -4.51 -10.48 4.47
CA SER A 210 -3.17 -10.25 5.01
C SER A 210 -2.46 -11.58 5.31
N LEU A 211 -3.16 -12.55 5.91
CA LEU A 211 -2.64 -13.91 6.11
C LEU A 211 -2.31 -14.61 4.78
N VAL A 212 -3.16 -14.46 3.76
CA VAL A 212 -2.88 -14.96 2.41
C VAL A 212 -1.62 -14.30 1.83
N GLY A 213 -1.42 -13.00 2.04
CA GLY A 213 -0.19 -12.29 1.69
C GLY A 213 1.06 -12.89 2.34
N ALA A 214 1.00 -13.20 3.63
CA ALA A 214 2.09 -13.87 4.34
C ALA A 214 2.38 -15.27 3.79
N LEU A 215 1.35 -16.07 3.48
CA LEU A 215 1.50 -17.38 2.86
C LEU A 215 2.13 -17.27 1.46
N VAL A 216 1.72 -16.28 0.67
CA VAL A 216 2.29 -16.00 -0.65
C VAL A 216 3.78 -15.71 -0.56
N ILE A 217 4.22 -14.90 0.42
CA ILE A 217 5.65 -14.63 0.65
C ILE A 217 6.39 -15.93 0.98
N TYR A 218 5.83 -16.77 1.85
CA TYR A 218 6.43 -18.06 2.21
C TYR A 218 6.58 -18.99 0.99
N TYR A 219 5.52 -19.14 0.19
CA TYR A 219 5.57 -19.96 -1.02
C TYR A 219 6.55 -19.41 -2.05
N ALA A 220 6.60 -18.09 -2.25
CA ALA A 220 7.55 -17.49 -3.16
C ALA A 220 9.00 -17.75 -2.76
N ILE A 221 9.32 -17.69 -1.46
CA ILE A 221 10.65 -18.03 -0.92
C ILE A 221 10.97 -19.52 -1.13
N LYS A 222 9.99 -20.41 -0.95
CA LYS A 222 10.17 -21.86 -1.15
C LYS A 222 10.38 -22.22 -2.62
N ASP A 223 9.63 -21.61 -3.54
CA ASP A 223 9.73 -21.88 -4.98
C ASP A 223 11.07 -21.47 -5.58
N ILE A 224 11.78 -20.52 -4.96
CA ILE A 224 13.13 -20.10 -5.36
C ILE A 224 14.13 -21.24 -5.21
N ASP A 225 13.98 -22.11 -4.19
CA ASP A 225 14.86 -23.26 -4.02
C ASP A 225 14.56 -24.37 -5.02
N MET A 226 13.28 -24.60 -5.36
CA MET A 226 12.91 -25.73 -6.23
C MET A 226 13.28 -25.49 -7.70
N LYS A 227 13.38 -24.23 -8.13
CA LYS A 227 13.86 -23.89 -9.48
C LYS A 227 15.37 -24.15 -9.67
N ASP A 228 16.12 -24.43 -8.61
CA ASP A 228 17.53 -24.85 -8.69
C ASP A 228 17.69 -26.34 -9.05
N LEU A 229 16.63 -27.17 -9.02
CA LEU A 229 16.71 -28.60 -9.36
C LEU A 229 16.49 -28.92 -10.86
N ASN A 230 16.03 -27.95 -11.65
CA ASN A 230 15.66 -28.13 -13.06
C ASN A 230 16.48 -27.24 -14.01
N VAL A 231 17.68 -26.83 -13.62
CA VAL A 231 18.67 -26.22 -14.53
C VAL A 231 19.76 -27.23 -14.85
#